data_AF-A0A847H3L7-F1
#
_entry.id   AF-A0A847H3L7-F1
#
_cell.length_a   1.000
_cell.length_b   1.000
_cell.length_c   1.000
_cell.angle_alpha   90.00
_cell.angle_beta   90.00
_cell.angle_gamma   90.00
#
_symmetry.space_group_name_H-M   'P 1'
#
loop_
_entity.id
_entity.type
_entity.pdbx_description
1 polymer ?
#
loop_
_entity_poly.entity_id
_entity_poly.type
_entity_poly.pdbx_seq_one_letter_code
_entity_poly.pdbx_strand_id
1 'polypeptide(L)'
;MMISGNNFLKEENFSGDDSYYFSRIFCIWGWATWKRAWEKYDINMETYSDFKNQKQFKNIFSNPLISHYWIKMLDRLKNNEIDTWDYQWFYSIWANNGLSIVPNINLVKNIGFSYSGTHTNYDSSGYSIEAKNFTGTIIHPQFIIPNKIAEEKSFVNFYNVDISKKKLFIRLLFDKKFRKIL
;
A
#
# COMPACT_ATOMS: atom_id res chain seq x y z
N MET A 1 12.04 -4.15 -1.81
CA MET A 1 12.41 -2.73 -1.86
C MET A 1 12.40 -2.15 -0.47
N MET A 2 11.34 -2.33 0.30
CA MET A 2 11.35 -2.03 1.73
C MET A 2 10.79 -3.19 2.57
N ILE A 3 10.94 -3.09 3.90
CA ILE A 3 10.26 -3.90 4.90
C ILE A 3 9.31 -3.00 5.67
N SER A 4 8.02 -3.35 5.70
CA SER A 4 7.00 -2.75 6.57
C SER A 4 7.11 -3.33 7.97
N GLY A 5 6.83 -2.54 9.00
CA GLY A 5 6.66 -3.00 10.37
C GLY A 5 5.20 -3.28 10.72
N ASN A 6 4.25 -2.74 9.95
CA ASN A 6 2.84 -2.89 10.24
C ASN A 6 2.17 -3.95 9.36
N ASN A 7 1.16 -4.60 9.95
CA ASN A 7 0.19 -5.42 9.25
C ASN A 7 -1.17 -5.26 9.92
N PHE A 8 -2.17 -4.79 9.16
CA PHE A 8 -3.54 -4.54 9.62
C PHE A 8 -4.50 -5.70 9.32
N LEU A 9 -3.97 -6.83 8.85
CA LEU A 9 -4.73 -8.05 8.67
C LEU A 9 -4.66 -8.90 9.93
N LYS A 10 -5.78 -9.57 10.24
CA LYS A 10 -5.80 -10.60 11.28
C LYS A 10 -4.99 -11.82 10.81
N GLU A 11 -4.32 -12.49 11.74
CA GLU A 11 -3.48 -13.67 11.48
C GLU A 11 -4.22 -14.79 10.75
N GLU A 12 -5.51 -14.96 11.01
CA GLU A 12 -6.40 -15.91 10.33
C GLU A 12 -6.53 -15.70 8.82
N ASN A 13 -6.05 -14.58 8.28
CA ASN A 13 -6.07 -14.28 6.85
C ASN A 13 -4.87 -14.85 6.08
N PHE A 14 -3.88 -15.41 6.78
CA PHE A 14 -2.70 -16.00 6.19
C PHE A 14 -2.76 -17.52 6.30
N SER A 15 -2.45 -18.19 5.19
CA SER A 15 -2.29 -19.64 5.13
C SER A 15 -0.81 -19.98 5.07
N GLY A 16 -0.35 -20.91 5.92
CA GLY A 16 1.04 -21.39 5.92
C GLY A 16 1.89 -20.83 7.07
N ASP A 17 3.15 -21.27 7.11
CA ASP A 17 4.06 -21.00 8.24
C ASP A 17 5.05 -19.86 7.97
N ASP A 18 4.94 -19.19 6.81
CA ASP A 18 5.80 -18.07 6.46
C ASP A 18 5.70 -16.96 7.53
N SER A 19 6.81 -16.28 7.83
CA SER A 19 6.79 -15.18 8.82
C SER A 19 6.35 -13.84 8.23
N TYR A 20 6.30 -13.74 6.90
CA TYR A 20 5.95 -12.54 6.17
C TYR A 20 5.49 -12.88 4.75
N TYR A 21 4.95 -11.90 4.03
CA TYR A 21 4.61 -12.02 2.62
C TYR A 21 5.20 -10.87 1.80
N PHE A 22 5.31 -11.10 0.50
CA PHE A 22 5.65 -10.04 -0.45
C PHE A 22 4.39 -9.31 -0.90
N SER A 23 4.47 -7.98 -0.99
CA SER A 23 3.34 -7.12 -1.33
C SER A 23 3.83 -5.87 -2.05
N ARG A 24 3.00 -5.34 -2.96
CA ARG A 24 3.18 -4.03 -3.61
C ARG A 24 2.48 -2.91 -2.84
N ILE A 25 1.69 -3.28 -1.84
CA ILE A 25 1.01 -2.37 -0.91
C ILE A 25 1.57 -2.61 0.49
N PHE A 26 2.05 -1.57 1.15
CA PHE A 26 2.70 -1.62 2.46
C PHE A 26 2.19 -0.48 3.35
N CYS A 27 2.66 -0.41 4.59
CA CYS A 27 2.45 0.74 5.46
C CYS A 27 3.79 1.42 5.75
N ILE A 28 3.74 2.71 6.04
CA ILE A 28 4.91 3.55 6.29
C ILE A 28 5.11 3.88 7.78
N TRP A 29 4.25 3.37 8.67
CA TRP A 29 4.25 3.69 10.11
C TRP A 29 5.19 2.77 10.91
N GLY A 30 6.45 2.79 10.48
CA GLY A 30 7.52 1.90 10.94
C GLY A 30 7.99 1.04 9.77
N TRP A 31 9.14 1.36 9.20
CA TRP A 31 9.66 0.68 8.02
C TRP A 31 11.18 0.81 7.93
N ALA A 32 11.78 -0.06 7.12
CA ALA A 32 13.19 0.03 6.76
C ALA A 32 13.39 -0.19 5.26
N THR A 33 14.42 0.43 4.72
CA THR A 33 14.88 0.23 3.34
C THR A 33 16.40 0.25 3.29
N TRP A 34 16.96 -0.05 2.12
CA TRP A 34 18.41 -0.05 1.89
C TRP A 34 18.78 0.99 0.86
N LYS A 35 20.02 1.49 0.92
CA LYS A 35 20.57 2.46 -0.02
C LYS A 35 20.24 2.12 -1.48
N ARG A 36 20.53 0.89 -1.91
CA ARG A 36 20.23 0.39 -3.28
C ARG A 36 18.78 0.52 -3.73
N ALA A 37 17.83 0.54 -2.79
CA ALA A 37 16.40 0.70 -3.08
C ALA A 37 16.02 2.18 -3.01
N TRP A 38 16.56 2.90 -2.02
CA TRP A 38 16.32 4.34 -1.85
C TRP A 38 16.90 5.19 -2.99
N GLU A 39 17.99 4.75 -3.61
CA GLU A 39 18.53 5.37 -4.84
C GLU A 39 17.54 5.39 -6.01
N LYS A 40 16.48 4.57 -5.95
CA LYS A 40 15.40 4.54 -6.95
C LYS A 40 14.24 5.47 -6.61
N TYR A 41 14.29 6.16 -5.47
CA TYR A 41 13.24 7.06 -5.05
C TYR A 41 13.20 8.27 -5.99
N ASP A 42 12.07 8.44 -6.66
CA ASP A 42 11.80 9.57 -7.53
C ASP A 42 10.72 10.44 -6.88
N ILE A 43 11.15 11.49 -6.19
CA ILE A 43 10.28 12.46 -5.54
C ILE A 43 9.45 13.28 -6.54
N ASN A 44 9.96 13.47 -7.76
CA ASN A 44 9.29 14.24 -8.79
C ASN A 44 8.33 13.38 -9.61
N MET A 45 8.46 12.05 -9.54
CA MET A 45 7.71 11.08 -10.34
C MET A 45 7.75 11.46 -11.82
N GLU A 46 8.95 11.62 -12.36
CA GLU A 46 9.19 12.14 -13.72
C GLU A 46 8.53 11.26 -14.78
N THR A 47 8.61 9.95 -14.60
CA THR A 47 8.06 8.96 -15.55
C THR A 47 6.58 8.63 -15.31
N TYR A 48 5.90 9.29 -14.35
CA TYR A 48 4.52 8.94 -13.96
C TYR A 48 3.52 9.14 -15.10
N SER A 49 3.62 10.26 -15.83
CA SER A 49 2.70 10.56 -16.94
C SER A 49 2.72 9.45 -17.99
N ASP A 50 3.92 8.99 -18.37
CA ASP A 50 4.09 7.92 -19.35
C ASP A 50 3.64 6.57 -18.79
N PHE A 51 4.01 6.25 -17.55
CA PHE A 51 3.58 5.04 -16.86
C PHE A 51 2.04 4.92 -16.83
N LYS A 52 1.36 6.03 -16.55
CA LYS A 52 -0.11 6.13 -16.57
C LYS A 52 -0.67 6.01 -17.99
N ASN A 53 -0.14 6.74 -18.97
CA ASN A 53 -0.61 6.75 -20.35
C ASN A 53 -0.46 5.38 -21.04
N GLN A 54 0.60 4.64 -20.69
CA GLN A 54 0.83 3.27 -21.14
C GLN A 54 -0.01 2.23 -20.38
N LYS A 55 -0.87 2.66 -19.44
CA LYS A 55 -1.75 1.80 -18.63
C LYS A 55 -1.00 0.75 -17.79
N GLN A 56 0.22 1.06 -17.35
CA GLN A 56 1.07 0.13 -16.61
C GLN A 56 0.48 -0.31 -15.26
N PHE A 57 -0.41 0.51 -14.66
CA PHE A 57 -1.12 0.13 -13.43
C PHE A 57 -1.89 -1.19 -13.54
N LYS A 58 -2.36 -1.57 -14.73
CA LYS A 58 -3.01 -2.87 -14.95
C LYS A 58 -2.08 -4.07 -14.80
N ASN A 59 -0.79 -3.87 -15.07
CA ASN A 59 0.24 -4.89 -14.89
C ASN A 59 0.62 -5.01 -13.40
N ILE A 60 0.37 -3.96 -12.63
CA ILE A 60 0.56 -3.95 -11.18
C ILE A 60 -0.69 -4.55 -10.51
N PHE A 61 -1.85 -3.93 -10.60
CA PHE A 61 -3.04 -4.39 -9.89
C PHE A 61 -4.05 -5.04 -10.84
N SER A 62 -4.39 -6.31 -10.57
CA SER A 62 -5.49 -6.99 -11.26
C SER A 62 -6.84 -6.34 -10.97
N ASN A 63 -6.99 -5.71 -9.80
CA ASN A 63 -8.19 -5.01 -9.41
C ASN A 63 -8.17 -3.55 -9.91
N PRO A 64 -9.06 -3.16 -10.85
CA PRO A 64 -9.10 -1.81 -11.39
C PRO A 64 -9.50 -0.73 -10.37
N LEU A 65 -10.21 -1.10 -9.29
CA LEU A 65 -10.56 -0.14 -8.23
C LEU A 65 -9.32 0.29 -7.44
N ILE A 66 -8.41 -0.64 -7.17
CA ILE A 66 -7.12 -0.36 -6.54
C ILE A 66 -6.27 0.54 -7.45
N SER A 67 -6.17 0.19 -8.73
CA SER A 67 -5.48 1.03 -9.73
C SER A 67 -6.02 2.45 -9.76
N HIS A 68 -7.34 2.60 -9.80
CA HIS A 68 -7.98 3.91 -9.88
C HIS A 68 -7.74 4.76 -8.63
N TYR A 69 -7.82 4.16 -7.44
CA TYR A 69 -7.51 4.87 -6.21
C TYR A 69 -6.08 5.43 -6.27
N TRP A 70 -5.10 4.60 -6.61
CA TRP A 70 -3.70 5.03 -6.65
C TRP A 70 -3.44 6.09 -7.70
N ILE A 71 -4.02 5.95 -8.89
CA ILE A 71 -3.94 6.99 -9.94
C ILE A 71 -4.55 8.29 -9.45
N LYS A 72 -5.70 8.24 -8.78
CA LYS A 72 -6.32 9.43 -8.19
C LYS A 72 -5.40 10.07 -7.15
N MET A 73 -4.78 9.28 -6.27
CA MET A 73 -3.89 9.82 -5.24
C MET A 73 -2.63 10.45 -5.82
N LEU A 74 -2.01 9.80 -6.82
CA LEU A 74 -0.82 10.31 -7.50
C LEU A 74 -1.12 11.54 -8.35
N ASP A 75 -2.29 11.61 -9.01
CA ASP A 75 -2.75 12.81 -9.71
C ASP A 75 -2.90 14.00 -8.76
N ARG A 76 -3.55 13.78 -7.61
CA ARG A 76 -3.72 14.82 -6.59
C ARG A 76 -2.37 15.30 -6.05
N LEU A 77 -1.44 14.39 -5.82
CA LEU A 77 -0.08 14.72 -5.41
C LEU A 77 0.65 15.55 -6.48
N LYS A 78 0.61 15.15 -7.77
CA LYS A 78 1.19 15.94 -8.88
C LYS A 78 0.58 17.33 -9.02
N ASN A 79 -0.69 17.49 -8.67
CA ASN A 79 -1.38 18.77 -8.65
C ASN A 79 -1.11 19.61 -7.39
N ASN A 80 -0.22 19.15 -6.49
CA ASN A 80 0.07 19.78 -5.20
C ASN A 80 -1.16 19.89 -4.27
N GLU A 81 -2.16 19.03 -4.45
CA GLU A 81 -3.36 18.98 -3.58
C GLU A 81 -3.11 18.16 -2.31
N ILE A 82 -1.99 17.44 -2.25
CA ILE A 82 -1.56 16.61 -1.14
C ILE A 82 -0.06 16.82 -0.97
N ASP A 83 0.34 17.12 0.26
CA ASP A 83 1.74 17.21 0.65
C ASP A 83 2.10 15.95 1.46
N THR A 84 2.77 15.01 0.81
CA THR A 84 3.34 13.81 1.42
C THR A 84 4.51 13.31 0.56
N TRP A 85 5.32 12.41 1.12
CA TRP A 85 6.46 11.80 0.44
C TRP A 85 6.24 10.32 0.08
N ASP A 86 5.31 9.66 0.76
CA ASP A 86 5.14 8.20 0.76
C ASP A 86 4.45 7.69 -0.52
N TYR A 87 3.53 8.45 -1.12
CA TYR A 87 2.95 8.10 -2.42
C TYR A 87 3.99 8.06 -3.55
N GLN A 88 4.96 8.95 -3.54
CA GLN A 88 6.10 8.92 -4.47
C GLN A 88 6.93 7.65 -4.25
N TRP A 89 7.03 7.18 -3.00
CA TRP A 89 7.74 5.93 -2.69
C TRP A 89 6.98 4.69 -3.18
N PHE A 90 5.66 4.65 -3.01
CA PHE A 90 4.81 3.64 -3.64
C PHE A 90 5.01 3.60 -5.15
N TYR A 91 4.95 4.77 -5.81
CA TYR A 91 5.18 4.87 -7.25
C TYR A 91 6.57 4.37 -7.65
N SER A 92 7.62 4.78 -6.94
CA SER A 92 9.00 4.36 -7.19
C SER A 92 9.16 2.84 -7.12
N ILE A 93 8.46 2.19 -6.19
CA ILE A 93 8.42 0.73 -6.08
C ILE A 93 7.77 0.11 -7.30
N TRP A 94 6.59 0.58 -7.73
CA TRP A 94 5.89 0.00 -8.88
C TRP A 94 6.60 0.25 -10.22
N ALA A 95 7.15 1.45 -10.43
CA ALA A 95 7.93 1.80 -11.62
C ALA A 95 9.17 0.92 -11.77
N ASN A 96 9.66 0.35 -10.67
CA ASN A 96 10.81 -0.56 -10.62
C ASN A 96 10.42 -2.04 -10.51
N ASN A 97 9.15 -2.40 -10.70
CA ASN A 97 8.60 -3.74 -10.49
C ASN A 97 9.01 -4.35 -9.12
N GLY A 98 9.03 -3.49 -8.10
CA GLY A 98 9.48 -3.83 -6.76
C GLY A 98 8.40 -4.48 -5.91
N LEU A 99 8.85 -5.30 -4.97
CA LEU A 99 8.04 -5.87 -3.90
C LEU A 99 8.56 -5.41 -2.54
N SER A 100 7.66 -5.25 -1.59
CA SER A 100 7.96 -4.97 -0.18
C SER A 100 7.65 -6.19 0.65
N ILE A 101 8.35 -6.34 1.77
CA ILE A 101 8.05 -7.37 2.77
C ILE A 101 7.04 -6.79 3.77
N VAL A 102 6.00 -7.55 4.08
CA VAL A 102 5.03 -7.23 5.12
C VAL A 102 4.96 -8.40 6.11
N PRO A 103 5.20 -8.18 7.41
CA PRO A 103 5.21 -9.24 8.40
C PRO A 103 3.81 -9.83 8.57
N ASN A 104 3.70 -11.11 8.93
CA ASN A 104 2.40 -11.74 9.19
C ASN A 104 1.75 -11.29 10.51
N ILE A 105 2.55 -10.65 11.38
CA ILE A 105 2.09 -10.03 12.61
C ILE A 105 2.42 -8.54 12.60
N ASN A 106 1.67 -7.74 13.34
CA ASN A 106 1.99 -6.33 13.51
C ASN A 106 3.18 -6.17 14.46
N LEU A 107 4.30 -5.60 13.99
CA LEU A 107 5.53 -5.42 14.77
C LEU A 107 5.69 -3.99 15.30
N VAL A 108 4.90 -3.04 14.79
CA VAL A 108 4.98 -1.63 15.16
C VAL A 108 3.59 -1.10 15.49
N LYS A 109 3.47 -0.42 16.64
CA LYS A 109 2.27 0.29 17.06
C LYS A 109 2.42 1.77 16.71
N ASN A 110 1.46 2.32 15.98
CA ASN A 110 1.39 3.76 15.76
C ASN A 110 0.72 4.45 16.97
N ILE A 111 1.49 5.27 17.69
CA ILE A 111 1.02 6.03 18.86
C ILE A 111 0.67 7.49 18.55
N GLY A 112 0.69 7.90 17.28
CA GLY A 112 0.44 9.28 16.85
C GLY A 112 -1.03 9.71 16.83
N PHE A 113 -1.96 8.77 16.96
CA PHE A 113 -3.40 9.05 17.05
C PHE A 113 -3.81 9.33 18.50
N SER A 114 -3.46 10.52 18.97
CA SER A 114 -3.80 11.02 20.30
C SER A 114 -4.22 12.48 20.21
N TYR A 115 -4.91 12.99 21.22
CA TYR A 115 -5.23 14.43 21.33
C TYR A 115 -3.99 15.35 21.39
N SER A 116 -2.79 14.78 21.47
CA SER A 116 -1.50 15.49 21.41
C SER A 116 -0.78 15.37 20.06
N GLY A 117 -1.38 14.70 19.06
CA GLY A 117 -0.75 14.44 17.76
C GLY A 117 -0.76 15.66 16.83
N THR A 118 0.39 16.00 16.23
CA THR A 118 0.53 17.19 15.38
C THR A 118 -0.47 17.28 14.22
N HIS A 119 -0.90 16.14 13.67
CA HIS A 119 -1.84 16.07 12.53
C HIS A 119 -3.11 15.27 12.82
N THR A 120 -3.21 14.65 14.00
CA THR A 120 -4.23 13.63 14.33
C THR A 120 -4.75 13.85 15.74
N ASN A 121 -5.35 15.02 15.98
CA ASN A 121 -5.98 15.42 17.24
C ASN A 121 -7.34 14.72 17.50
N TYR A 122 -7.43 13.44 17.20
CA TYR A 122 -8.62 12.63 17.42
C TYR A 122 -8.20 11.19 17.75
N ASP A 123 -8.99 10.52 18.59
CA ASP A 123 -8.83 9.10 18.81
C ASP A 123 -9.25 8.33 17.56
N SER A 124 -8.35 7.51 17.04
CA SER A 124 -8.68 6.51 16.04
C SER A 124 -8.03 5.17 16.38
N SER A 125 -8.51 4.59 17.48
CA SER A 125 -8.16 3.26 17.97
C SER A 125 -8.02 2.16 16.90
N GLY A 126 -8.77 2.25 15.78
CA GLY A 126 -8.65 1.33 14.64
C GLY A 126 -7.29 1.34 13.92
N TYR A 127 -6.49 2.41 14.07
CA TYR A 127 -5.14 2.53 13.51
C TYR A 127 -4.03 2.30 14.55
N SER A 128 -4.39 2.07 15.81
CA SER A 128 -3.49 1.77 16.92
C SER A 128 -3.50 0.27 17.23
N ILE A 129 -3.14 -0.55 16.24
CA ILE A 129 -2.99 -2.00 16.43
C ILE A 129 -1.78 -2.25 17.33
N GLU A 130 -1.96 -3.11 18.33
CA GLU A 130 -0.87 -3.50 19.23
C GLU A 130 0.28 -4.17 18.48
N ALA A 131 1.51 -3.82 18.89
CA ALA A 131 2.70 -4.51 18.40
C ALA A 131 2.85 -5.86 19.11
N LYS A 132 3.29 -6.87 18.38
CA LYS A 132 3.61 -8.20 18.89
C LYS A 132 5.11 -8.41 18.87
N ASN A 133 5.63 -9.06 19.91
CA ASN A 133 7.02 -9.50 19.93
C ASN A 133 7.19 -10.72 19.03
N PHE A 134 8.11 -10.63 18.07
CA PHE A 134 8.54 -11.77 17.27
C PHE A 134 9.71 -12.47 17.97
N THR A 135 9.51 -13.71 18.42
CA THR A 135 10.52 -14.50 19.13
C THR A 135 10.91 -15.78 18.38
N GLY A 136 10.33 -16.01 17.20
CA GLY A 136 10.54 -17.22 16.40
C GLY A 136 11.71 -17.13 15.43
N THR A 137 11.92 -18.21 14.67
CA THR A 137 12.79 -18.19 13.49
C THR A 137 12.03 -17.58 12.32
N ILE A 138 12.68 -16.71 11.55
CA ILE A 138 12.09 -16.15 10.33
C ILE A 138 11.99 -17.24 9.26
N ILE A 139 10.76 -17.55 8.85
CA ILE A 139 10.45 -18.48 7.76
C ILE A 139 10.23 -17.65 6.49
N HIS A 140 11.08 -17.88 5.48
CA HIS A 140 11.03 -17.19 4.19
C HIS A 140 10.03 -17.87 3.26
N PRO A 141 9.12 -17.10 2.61
CA PRO A 141 8.25 -17.63 1.57
C PRO A 141 9.04 -18.31 0.45
N GLN A 142 8.57 -19.49 0.02
CA GLN A 142 9.17 -20.21 -1.09
C GLN A 142 9.17 -19.40 -2.39
N PHE A 143 8.15 -18.55 -2.60
CA PHE A 143 7.97 -17.76 -3.81
C PHE A 143 8.00 -16.26 -3.51
N ILE A 144 8.78 -15.53 -4.31
CA ILE A 144 8.88 -14.07 -4.23
C ILE A 144 7.88 -13.45 -5.22
N ILE A 145 6.59 -13.56 -4.88
CA ILE A 145 5.48 -13.03 -5.69
C ILE A 145 4.50 -12.26 -4.78
N PRO A 146 3.79 -11.25 -5.30
CA PRO A 146 2.85 -10.48 -4.50
C PRO A 146 1.69 -11.36 -4.00
N ASN A 147 1.40 -11.31 -2.70
CA ASN A 147 0.21 -11.92 -2.12
C ASN A 147 -1.01 -11.04 -2.41
N LYS A 148 -1.66 -11.30 -3.55
CA LYS A 148 -2.79 -10.50 -4.04
C LYS A 148 -3.98 -10.49 -3.07
N ILE A 149 -4.24 -11.60 -2.38
CA ILE A 149 -5.34 -11.71 -1.40
C ILE A 149 -5.07 -10.77 -0.23
N ALA A 150 -3.84 -10.78 0.30
CA ALA A 150 -3.44 -9.87 1.36
C ALA A 150 -3.47 -8.41 0.88
N GLU A 151 -2.96 -8.10 -0.32
CA GLU A 151 -3.04 -6.76 -0.91
C GLU A 151 -4.48 -6.21 -0.96
N GLU A 152 -5.43 -7.00 -1.47
CA GLU A 152 -6.82 -6.59 -1.58
C GLU A 152 -7.47 -6.40 -0.22
N LYS A 153 -7.26 -7.32 0.72
CA LYS A 153 -7.78 -7.19 2.10
C LYS A 153 -7.18 -5.99 2.82
N SER A 154 -5.86 -5.80 2.72
CA SER A 154 -5.16 -4.66 3.32
C SER A 154 -5.67 -3.36 2.73
N PHE A 155 -5.94 -3.35 1.42
CA PHE A 155 -6.46 -2.16 0.76
C PHE A 155 -7.86 -1.78 1.25
N VAL A 156 -8.77 -2.75 1.39
CA VAL A 156 -10.11 -2.53 1.96
C VAL A 156 -10.01 -1.99 3.39
N ASN A 157 -9.23 -2.68 4.23
CA ASN A 157 -9.16 -2.37 5.67
C ASN A 157 -8.49 -1.01 5.94
N PHE A 158 -7.42 -0.69 5.20
CA PHE A 158 -6.60 0.49 5.50
C PHE A 158 -7.10 1.75 4.77
N TYR A 159 -7.48 1.63 3.50
CA TYR A 159 -7.93 2.79 2.71
C TYR A 159 -9.46 2.99 2.77
N ASN A 160 -10.17 2.14 3.52
CA ASN A 160 -11.62 2.16 3.69
C ASN A 160 -12.39 2.24 2.35
N VAL A 161 -11.82 1.61 1.32
CA VAL A 161 -12.45 1.49 0.01
C VAL A 161 -13.23 0.19 -0.03
N ASP A 162 -14.56 0.32 -0.01
CA ASP A 162 -15.45 -0.82 -0.13
C ASP A 162 -15.46 -1.35 -1.58
N ILE A 163 -14.58 -2.32 -1.86
CA ILE A 163 -14.46 -2.99 -3.16
C ILE A 163 -15.68 -3.91 -3.42
N SER A 164 -16.43 -4.32 -2.38
CA SER A 164 -17.58 -5.22 -2.50
C SER A 164 -18.84 -4.55 -3.05
N LYS A 165 -18.92 -3.21 -2.98
CA LYS A 165 -20.03 -2.44 -3.54
C LYS A 165 -19.95 -2.39 -5.07
N LYS A 166 -20.61 -3.35 -5.73
CA LYS A 166 -20.90 -3.35 -7.18
C LYS A 166 -21.40 -1.99 -7.70
N LYS A 167 -22.12 -1.21 -6.89
CA LYS A 167 -22.58 0.15 -7.24
C LYS A 167 -21.43 1.14 -7.48
N LEU A 168 -20.33 1.08 -6.73
CA LEU A 168 -19.18 1.94 -6.92
C LEU A 168 -18.43 1.57 -8.21
N PHE A 169 -18.23 0.27 -8.45
CA PHE A 169 -17.64 -0.23 -9.70
C PHE A 169 -18.49 0.12 -10.93
N ILE A 170 -19.81 -0.07 -10.86
CA ILE A 170 -20.76 0.33 -11.91
C ILE A 170 -20.73 1.85 -12.14
N ARG A 171 -20.75 2.67 -11.08
CA ARG A 171 -20.68 4.13 -11.20
C ARG A 171 -19.37 4.60 -11.83
N LEU A 172 -18.25 3.97 -11.47
CA LEU A 172 -16.93 4.23 -12.06
C LEU A 172 -16.84 3.75 -13.51
N LEU A 173 -17.48 2.63 -13.87
CA LEU A 173 -17.62 2.21 -15.26
C LEU A 173 -18.40 3.22 -16.11
N PHE A 174 -19.22 4.11 -15.55
CA PHE A 174 -19.88 5.19 -16.29
C PHE A 174 -19.11 6.53 -16.25
N ASP A 175 -18.03 6.61 -15.50
CA ASP A 175 -17.14 7.77 -15.49
C ASP A 175 -16.20 7.74 -16.71
N LYS A 176 -16.32 8.74 -17.58
CA LYS A 176 -15.47 8.88 -18.78
C LYS A 176 -13.98 8.99 -18.45
N LYS A 177 -13.60 9.54 -17.28
CA LYS A 177 -12.20 9.58 -16.84
C LYS A 177 -11.73 8.19 -16.43
N PHE A 178 -12.55 7.42 -15.74
CA PHE A 178 -12.23 6.05 -15.34
C PHE A 178 -12.09 5.11 -16.54
N ARG A 179 -12.96 5.21 -17.55
CA ARG A 179 -12.87 4.41 -18.79
C ARG A 179 -11.60 4.65 -19.61
N LYS A 180 -11.01 5.86 -19.53
CA LYS A 180 -9.73 6.16 -20.20
C LYS A 180 -8.53 5.51 -19.48
N ILE A 181 -8.70 5.17 -18.22
CA ILE A 181 -7.68 4.61 -17.32
C ILE A 181 -7.75 3.07 -17.30
N LEU A 182 -8.95 2.49 -17.44
CA LEU A 182 -9.14 1.15 -17.99
C LEU A 182 -8.63 1.08 -19.44
#